data_AF-A0A961CDA3-F1
#
_entry.id   AF-A0A961CDA3-F1
#
_cell.length_a   1.000
_cell.length_b   1.000
_cell.length_c   1.000
_cell.angle_alpha   90.00
_cell.angle_beta   90.00
_cell.angle_gamma   90.00
#
_symmetry.space_group_name_H-M   'P 1'
#
loop_
_entity.id
_entity.type
_entity.pdbx_description
1 polymer ?
#
loop_
_entity_poly.entity_id
_entity_poly.type
_entity_poly.pdbx_seq_one_letter_code
_entity_poly.pdbx_strand_id
1 'polypeptide(L)'
;MAVIDVAGFVADLKDHAVDHQFHVHDERHFVETYSLRQSWEVDLHPEDACGGPLDLHLALEVDPRVLLAFEDRMMAIDETEDPPEGFAFPLVFNWSLPPLPKGPDLLVLATDLAGVGG
;
A
#
# COMPACT_ATOMS: atom_id res chain seq x y z
N MET A 1 16.68 -10.43 13.83
CA MET A 1 15.56 -11.04 13.08
C MET A 1 14.55 -9.91 12.93
N ALA A 2 14.04 -9.65 11.71
CA ALA A 2 13.10 -8.56 11.50
C ALA A 2 11.82 -8.83 12.31
N VAL A 3 11.27 -7.82 12.95
CA VAL A 3 10.07 -7.97 13.80
C VAL A 3 8.80 -8.09 12.96
N ILE A 4 8.82 -7.51 11.75
CA ILE A 4 7.71 -7.57 10.79
C ILE A 4 8.19 -8.02 9.41
N ASP A 5 7.31 -8.71 8.69
CA ASP A 5 7.54 -9.14 7.31
C ASP A 5 6.77 -8.24 6.32
N VAL A 6 7.43 -7.18 5.85
CA VAL A 6 6.85 -6.26 4.88
C VAL A 6 6.66 -6.92 3.51
N ALA A 7 7.61 -7.77 3.10
CA ALA A 7 7.52 -8.44 1.80
C ALA A 7 6.37 -9.45 1.76
N GLY A 8 6.15 -10.19 2.86
CA GLY A 8 5.00 -11.06 3.06
C GLY A 8 3.68 -10.28 3.00
N PHE A 9 3.60 -9.12 3.67
CA PHE A 9 2.41 -8.26 3.59
C PHE A 9 2.11 -7.82 2.14
N VAL A 10 3.12 -7.43 1.35
CA VAL A 10 2.93 -7.06 -0.06
C VAL A 10 2.51 -8.27 -0.90
N ALA A 11 3.05 -9.46 -0.61
CA ALA A 11 2.61 -10.70 -1.25
C ALA A 11 1.12 -10.99 -0.98
N ASP A 12 0.71 -10.97 0.29
CA ASP A 12 -0.67 -11.19 0.70
C ASP A 12 -1.64 -10.16 0.09
N LEU A 13 -1.21 -8.89 0.00
CA LEU A 13 -2.00 -7.83 -0.63
C LEU A 13 -2.26 -8.10 -2.13
N LYS A 14 -1.25 -8.62 -2.85
CA LYS A 14 -1.41 -9.01 -4.26
C LYS A 14 -2.32 -10.21 -4.40
N ASP A 15 -2.15 -11.22 -3.55
CA ASP A 15 -3.03 -12.41 -3.56
C ASP A 15 -4.48 -12.01 -3.32
N HIS A 16 -4.72 -11.11 -2.35
CA HIS A 16 -6.03 -10.53 -2.11
C HIS A 16 -6.58 -9.78 -3.33
N ALA A 17 -5.76 -8.97 -4.01
CA ALA A 17 -6.18 -8.28 -5.21
C ALA A 17 -6.58 -9.27 -6.33
N VAL A 18 -5.81 -10.34 -6.52
CA VAL A 18 -6.11 -11.40 -7.49
C VAL A 18 -7.43 -12.09 -7.16
N ASP A 19 -7.67 -12.44 -5.89
CA ASP A 19 -8.95 -13.01 -5.45
C ASP A 19 -10.15 -12.10 -5.77
N HIS A 20 -9.92 -10.78 -5.81
CA HIS A 20 -10.91 -9.76 -6.15
C HIS A 20 -10.94 -9.36 -7.64
N GLN A 21 -10.43 -10.22 -8.52
CA GLN A 21 -10.46 -10.04 -9.99
C GLN A 21 -9.64 -8.85 -10.48
N PHE A 22 -8.56 -8.52 -9.78
CA PHE A 22 -7.51 -7.68 -10.33
C PHE A 22 -6.42 -8.52 -10.97
N HIS A 23 -5.89 -8.03 -12.08
CA HIS A 23 -4.71 -8.56 -12.73
C HIS A 23 -3.51 -7.70 -12.32
N VAL A 24 -2.53 -8.31 -11.63
CA VAL A 24 -1.25 -7.67 -11.29
C VAL A 24 -0.39 -7.61 -12.55
N HIS A 25 -0.03 -6.39 -12.96
CA HIS A 25 0.70 -6.13 -14.19
C HIS A 25 2.21 -6.06 -13.96
N ASP A 26 2.65 -5.37 -12.90
CA ASP A 26 4.07 -5.26 -12.55
C ASP A 26 4.26 -5.05 -11.03
N GLU A 27 5.45 -5.38 -10.54
CA GLU A 27 5.88 -5.15 -9.17
C GLU A 27 7.32 -4.65 -9.15
N ARG A 28 7.57 -3.61 -8.36
CA ARG A 28 8.90 -3.04 -8.19
C ARG A 28 9.19 -2.82 -6.71
N HIS A 29 10.39 -3.20 -6.30
CA HIS A 29 10.93 -2.89 -4.97
C HIS A 29 12.13 -1.97 -5.12
N PHE A 30 12.02 -0.77 -4.56
CA PHE A 30 13.08 0.23 -4.55
C PHE A 30 13.70 0.36 -3.17
N VAL A 31 15.03 0.52 -3.15
CA VAL A 31 15.78 0.87 -1.95
C VAL A 31 16.65 2.09 -2.27
N GLU A 32 16.35 3.22 -1.65
CA GLU A 32 17.14 4.44 -1.81
C GLU A 32 18.51 4.28 -1.14
N THR A 33 19.59 4.52 -1.88
CA THR A 33 20.97 4.29 -1.39
C THR A 33 21.37 5.18 -0.20
N TYR A 34 20.87 6.43 -0.16
CA TYR A 34 21.27 7.40 0.87
C TYR A 34 20.38 7.39 2.10
N SER A 35 19.06 7.40 1.90
CA SER A 35 18.09 7.46 3.00
C SER A 35 17.75 6.08 3.56
N LEU A 36 18.05 5.01 2.81
CA LEU A 36 17.56 3.65 3.03
C LEU A 36 16.03 3.52 3.05
N ARG A 37 15.31 4.54 2.55
CA ARG A 37 13.87 4.44 2.30
C ARG A 37 13.62 3.32 1.32
N GLN A 38 12.64 2.49 1.63
CA GLN A 38 12.17 1.42 0.76
C GLN A 38 10.78 1.76 0.24
N SER A 39 10.48 1.37 -1.00
CA SER A 39 9.15 1.48 -1.58
C SER A 39 8.82 0.19 -2.32
N TRP A 40 7.63 -0.36 -2.05
CA TRP A 40 7.04 -1.40 -2.88
C TRP A 40 5.95 -0.77 -3.73
N GLU A 41 6.10 -0.86 -5.03
CA GLU A 41 5.13 -0.39 -6.01
C GLU A 41 4.52 -1.60 -6.72
N VAL A 42 3.20 -1.64 -6.77
CA VAL A 42 2.46 -2.68 -7.49
C VAL A 42 1.49 -2.01 -8.44
N ASP A 43 1.63 -2.31 -9.72
CA ASP A 43 0.70 -1.88 -10.76
C ASP A 43 -0.29 -3.02 -11.00
N LEU A 44 -1.58 -2.72 -10.87
CA LEU A 44 -2.66 -3.67 -11.10
C LEU A 44 -3.88 -2.97 -11.66
N HIS A 45 -4.73 -3.72 -12.33
CA HIS A 45 -5.99 -3.21 -12.85
C HIS A 45 -7.06 -4.30 -12.81
N PRO A 46 -8.35 -3.96 -12.78
CA PRO A 46 -9.40 -4.96 -12.95
C PRO A 46 -9.15 -5.82 -14.19
N GLU A 47 -9.36 -7.13 -14.11
CA GLU A 47 -9.06 -8.07 -15.19
C GLU A 47 -9.77 -7.68 -16.50
N ASP A 48 -11.03 -7.24 -16.41
CA ASP A 48 -11.83 -6.73 -17.53
C ASP A 48 -11.24 -5.49 -18.22
N ALA A 49 -10.35 -4.77 -17.55
CA ALA A 49 -9.70 -3.56 -18.04
C ALA A 49 -8.27 -3.78 -18.53
N CYS A 50 -7.80 -5.03 -18.61
CA CYS A 50 -6.45 -5.37 -19.03
C CYS A 50 -6.12 -4.80 -20.42
N GLY A 51 -4.99 -4.08 -20.52
CA GLY A 51 -4.58 -3.38 -21.76
C GLY A 51 -5.38 -2.11 -22.08
N GLY A 52 -6.28 -1.70 -21.18
CA GLY A 52 -7.00 -0.43 -21.23
C GLY A 52 -6.26 0.71 -20.50
N PRO A 53 -6.86 1.91 -20.47
CA PRO A 53 -6.30 3.09 -19.79
C PRO A 53 -6.61 3.15 -18.28
N LEU A 54 -7.35 2.17 -17.75
CA LEU A 54 -7.67 2.09 -16.32
C LEU A 54 -6.55 1.33 -15.60
N ASP A 55 -5.94 1.98 -14.62
CA ASP A 55 -4.82 1.41 -13.87
C ASP A 55 -4.86 1.85 -12.41
N LEU A 56 -4.43 0.97 -11.50
CA LEU A 56 -4.26 1.24 -10.08
C LEU A 56 -2.79 1.02 -9.73
N HIS A 57 -2.13 2.09 -9.33
CA HIS A 57 -0.78 2.06 -8.78
C HIS A 57 -0.86 2.09 -7.25
N LEU A 58 -0.40 1.01 -6.61
CA LEU A 58 -0.24 0.92 -5.17
C LEU A 58 1.21 1.19 -4.80
N ALA A 59 1.43 2.02 -3.78
CA ALA A 59 2.76 2.28 -3.24
C ALA A 59 2.76 2.16 -1.71
N LEU A 60 3.59 1.26 -1.18
CA LEU A 60 3.89 1.15 0.25
C LEU A 60 5.27 1.75 0.52
N GLU A 61 5.31 2.89 1.20
CA GLU A 61 6.59 3.52 1.57
C GLU A 61 7.01 3.14 2.98
N VAL A 62 8.23 2.64 3.12
CA VAL A 62 8.82 2.26 4.40
C VAL A 62 9.96 3.20 4.73
N ASP A 63 9.71 4.10 5.68
CA ASP A 63 10.76 4.91 6.31
C ASP A 63 11.55 4.04 7.29
N PRO A 64 12.87 3.86 7.09
CA PRO A 64 13.69 3.03 7.96
C PRO A 64 13.73 3.54 9.40
N ARG A 65 13.53 4.84 9.64
CA ARG A 65 13.49 5.39 11.00
C ARG A 65 12.26 4.92 11.76
N VAL A 66 11.11 4.86 11.09
CA VAL A 66 9.86 4.37 11.67
C VAL A 66 9.97 2.87 11.94
N LEU A 67 10.50 2.11 10.96
CA LEU A 67 10.73 0.68 11.10
C LEU A 67 11.66 0.37 12.28
N LEU A 68 12.85 0.96 12.31
CA LEU A 68 13.83 0.69 13.36
C LEU A 68 13.33 1.14 14.75
N ALA A 69 12.65 2.28 14.83
CA ALA A 69 12.07 2.73 16.09
C ALA A 69 10.95 1.81 16.60
N PHE A 70 10.16 1.22 15.69
CA PHE A 70 9.18 0.20 16.03
C PHE A 70 9.87 -1.06 16.54
N GLU A 71 10.89 -1.56 15.83
CA GLU A 71 11.66 -2.74 16.24
C GLU A 71 12.29 -2.56 17.62
N ASP A 72 12.91 -1.41 17.89
CA ASP A 72 13.49 -1.08 19.19
C ASP A 72 12.45 -1.10 20.32
N ARG A 73 11.23 -0.60 20.06
CA ARG A 73 10.14 -0.61 21.04
C ARG A 73 9.57 -2.00 21.27
N MET A 74 9.39 -2.78 20.21
CA MET A 74 8.95 -4.17 20.30
C MET A 74 9.94 -5.03 21.08
N MET A 75 11.25 -4.81 20.93
CA MET A 75 12.27 -5.54 21.70
C MET A 75 12.32 -5.13 23.18
N ALA A 76 11.71 -4.01 23.56
CA ALA A 76 11.72 -3.48 24.92
C ALA A 76 10.50 -3.89 25.75
N ILE A 77 9.45 -4.44 25.12
CA ILE A 77 8.23 -4.92 25.79
C ILE A 77 8.29 -6.44 26.01
N ASP A 78 7.52 -6.93 26.98
CA ASP A 78 7.35 -8.37 27.19
C ASP A 78 6.51 -8.99 26.07
N GLU A 79 6.71 -10.26 25.75
CA GLU A 79 5.96 -10.97 24.69
C GLU A 79 4.44 -11.02 24.96
N THR A 80 4.01 -10.79 26.20
CA THR A 80 2.60 -10.74 26.59
C THR A 80 1.95 -9.36 26.51
N GLU A 81 2.75 -8.31 26.25
CA GLU A 81 2.27 -6.94 26.10
C GLU A 81 1.83 -6.64 24.66
N ASP A 82 0.86 -5.74 24.52
CA ASP A 82 0.36 -5.32 23.22
C ASP A 82 1.43 -4.55 22.41
N PRO A 83 1.45 -4.66 21.08
CA PRO A 83 2.36 -3.91 20.23
C PRO A 83 2.24 -2.39 20.45
N PRO A 84 3.35 -1.64 20.37
CA PRO A 84 3.34 -0.21 20.56
C PRO A 84 2.60 0.49 19.40
N GLU A 85 1.69 1.39 19.75
CA GLU A 85 0.93 2.19 18.80
C GLU A 85 1.75 3.38 18.24
N GLY A 86 1.21 4.02 17.19
CA GLY A 86 1.76 5.25 16.63
C GLY A 86 2.80 5.06 15.51
N PHE A 87 3.02 3.81 15.08
CA PHE A 87 3.85 3.48 13.93
C PHE A 87 2.97 3.11 12.75
N ALA A 88 3.15 3.80 11.62
CA ALA A 88 2.39 3.56 10.40
C ALA A 88 3.27 3.78 9.18
N PHE A 89 3.01 2.99 8.14
CA PHE A 89 3.56 3.20 6.81
C PHE A 89 2.44 3.67 5.89
N PRO A 90 2.65 4.71 5.07
CA PRO A 90 1.65 5.13 4.09
C PRO A 90 1.50 4.05 3.01
N LEU A 91 0.26 3.60 2.81
CA LEU A 91 -0.16 2.81 1.66
C LEU A 91 -1.00 3.71 0.76
N VAL A 92 -0.45 4.07 -0.39
CA VAL A 92 -1.05 5.03 -1.32
C VAL A 92 -1.71 4.27 -2.47
N PHE A 93 -2.95 4.66 -2.78
CA PHE A 93 -3.73 4.14 -3.89
C PHE A 93 -3.89 5.25 -4.92
N ASN A 94 -3.29 5.07 -6.10
CA ASN A 94 -3.40 6.04 -7.19
C ASN A 94 -4.11 5.43 -8.40
N TRP A 95 -5.32 5.92 -8.67
CA TRP A 95 -6.14 5.48 -9.79
C TRP A 95 -5.95 6.36 -11.03
N SER A 96 -5.51 5.75 -12.11
CA SER A 96 -5.55 6.34 -13.45
C SER A 96 -6.86 5.97 -14.12
N LEU A 97 -7.73 6.95 -14.37
CA LEU A 97 -9.01 6.73 -15.03
C LEU A 97 -8.97 7.21 -16.49
N PRO A 98 -9.65 6.53 -17.43
CA PRO A 98 -9.86 7.08 -18.77
C PRO A 98 -10.55 8.45 -18.72
N PRO A 99 -10.43 9.28 -19.78
CA PRO A 99 -11.20 10.51 -19.90
C PRO A 99 -12.68 10.22 -19.74
N LEU A 100 -13.27 10.67 -18.63
CA LEU A 100 -14.68 10.43 -18.33
C LEU A 100 -15.52 11.45 -19.11
N PRO A 101 -16.38 11.03 -20.07
CA PRO A 101 -17.21 11.96 -20.83
C PRO A 101 -18.19 12.75 -19.94
N LYS A 102 -18.53 12.18 -18.78
CA LYS A 102 -19.19 12.82 -17.65
C LYS A 102 -18.38 12.53 -16.41
N GLY A 103 -17.56 13.48 -15.99
CA GLY A 103 -16.77 13.33 -14.76
C GLY A 103 -17.66 13.22 -13.52
N PRO A 104 -17.24 12.47 -12.50
CA PRO A 104 -17.94 12.43 -11.22
C PRO A 104 -17.87 13.79 -10.54
N ASP A 105 -18.86 14.07 -9.70
CA ASP A 105 -18.75 15.18 -8.76
C ASP A 105 -17.70 14.80 -7.71
N LEU A 106 -16.54 15.45 -7.75
CA LEU A 106 -15.41 15.14 -6.88
C LEU A 106 -15.72 15.40 -5.40
N LEU A 107 -16.64 16.32 -5.10
CA LEU A 107 -17.03 16.58 -3.71
C LEU A 107 -17.87 15.41 -3.17
N VAL A 108 -18.78 14.88 -3.97
CA VAL A 108 -19.58 13.70 -3.62
C VAL A 108 -18.69 12.48 -3.49
N LEU A 109 -17.83 12.23 -4.48
CA LEU A 109 -16.89 11.11 -4.45
C LEU A 109 -15.97 11.15 -3.22
N ALA A 110 -15.42 12.32 -2.90
CA ALA A 110 -14.59 12.49 -1.71
C ALA A 110 -15.38 12.23 -0.41
N THR A 111 -16.66 12.63 -0.36
CA THR A 111 -17.54 12.41 0.79
C THR A 111 -17.86 10.92 0.97
N ASP A 112 -18.17 10.22 -0.13
CA ASP A 112 -18.48 8.79 -0.10
C ASP A 112 -17.23 7.96 0.29
N LEU A 113 -16.05 8.36 -0.21
CA LEU A 113 -14.78 7.68 0.12
C LEU A 113 -14.28 7.99 1.53
N ALA A 114 -14.58 9.17 2.09
CA ALA A 114 -14.18 9.51 3.46
C ALA A 114 -14.77 8.53 4.49
N GLY A 115 -15.97 7.98 4.24
CA GLY A 115 -16.57 6.95 5.10
C GLY A 115 -15.94 5.56 5.00
N VAL A 116 -15.16 5.30 3.95
CA VAL A 116 -14.47 4.02 3.72
C VAL A 116 -13.03 4.06 4.22
N GLY A 117 -12.37 5.22 4.15
CA GLY A 117 -10.97 5.41 4.54
C GLY A 117 -10.70 5.55 6.04
N GLY A 118 -11.75 5.74 6.86
CA GLY A 118 -11.62 6.04 8.30
C GLY A 118 -11.44 7.53 8.59
#